data_AF-A0A936Y435-F1
#
_entry.id   AF-A0A936Y435-F1
#
_cell.length_a   1.000
_cell.length_b   1.000
_cell.length_c   1.000
_cell.angle_alpha   90.00
_cell.angle_beta   90.00
_cell.angle_gamma   90.00
#
_symmetry.space_group_name_H-M   'P 1'
#
loop_
_entity.id
_entity.type
_entity.pdbx_description
1 polymer ?
#
loop_
_entity_poly.entity_id
_entity_poly.type
_entity_poly.pdbx_seq_one_letter_code
_entity_poly.pdbx_strand_id
1 'polypeptide(L)'
;MLEIKRESSQRVTPACPHFGLHSGACGGCKMQHLHIAAQVAVKQRALEDGLWHLGKIKANKYLRLHRRNPAWGYRYRARISVKFVRKKGENGQVLIGFHERKSRYVADMQVCPVLPKHVSDLLMPLRDLIASMDAKETIPQLEIAVGDAVVAMVVR
;
A
#
# COMPACT_ATOMS: atom_id res chain seq x y z
N MET A 1 -23.64 -4.02 -13.80
CA MET A 1 -22.66 -4.59 -12.84
C MET A 1 -22.27 -5.96 -13.35
N LEU A 2 -20.98 -6.26 -13.50
CA LEU A 2 -20.52 -7.56 -14.02
C LEU A 2 -20.38 -8.54 -12.85
N GLU A 3 -20.89 -9.76 -13.03
CA GLU A 3 -20.83 -10.84 -12.04
C GLU A 3 -19.67 -11.80 -12.34
N ILE A 4 -18.97 -12.26 -11.30
CA ILE A 4 -17.90 -13.25 -11.43
C ILE A 4 -18.54 -14.64 -11.55
N LYS A 5 -18.55 -15.22 -12.77
CA LYS A 5 -19.09 -16.57 -12.99
C LYS A 5 -18.22 -17.69 -12.40
N ARG A 6 -16.89 -17.53 -12.45
CA ARG A 6 -15.94 -18.50 -11.92
C ARG A 6 -14.67 -17.80 -11.49
N GLU A 7 -14.27 -18.01 -10.24
CA GLU A 7 -13.00 -17.49 -9.74
C GLU A 7 -11.81 -18.30 -10.29
N SER A 8 -10.70 -17.61 -10.54
CA SER A 8 -9.42 -18.26 -10.85
C SER A 8 -8.89 -18.98 -9.61
N SER A 9 -8.28 -20.16 -9.79
CA SER A 9 -7.63 -20.90 -8.70
C SER A 9 -6.44 -20.15 -8.07
N GLN A 10 -5.93 -19.12 -8.74
CA GLN A 10 -4.85 -18.26 -8.23
C GLN A 10 -5.37 -17.01 -7.50
N ARG A 11 -6.70 -16.81 -7.45
CA ARG A 11 -7.31 -15.70 -6.71
C ARG A 11 -7.21 -15.99 -5.21
N VAL A 12 -6.87 -14.96 -4.44
CA VAL A 12 -6.86 -15.00 -2.97
C VAL A 12 -7.65 -13.83 -2.41
N THR A 13 -8.18 -13.99 -1.21
CA THR A 13 -8.78 -12.90 -0.46
C THR A 13 -7.68 -11.92 -0.02
N PRO A 14 -7.76 -10.64 -0.40
CA PRO A 14 -6.81 -9.62 0.05
C PRO A 14 -6.81 -9.49 1.58
N ALA A 15 -5.63 -9.44 2.21
CA ALA A 15 -5.53 -9.24 3.65
C ALA A 15 -5.75 -7.77 4.07
N CYS A 16 -5.56 -6.81 3.15
CA CYS A 16 -5.81 -5.40 3.45
C CYS A 16 -7.29 -5.07 3.22
N PRO A 17 -8.03 -4.56 4.23
CA PRO A 17 -9.42 -4.18 4.07
C PRO A 17 -9.61 -2.98 3.13
N HIS A 18 -8.56 -2.18 2.92
CA HIS A 18 -8.59 -1.02 2.04
C HIS A 18 -8.24 -1.35 0.58
N PHE A 19 -7.98 -2.62 0.26
CA PHE A 19 -7.67 -3.04 -1.11
C PHE A 19 -8.93 -3.29 -1.92
N GLY A 20 -9.00 -2.72 -3.12
CA GLY A 20 -10.06 -3.06 -4.06
C GLY A 20 -10.35 -1.96 -5.08
N LEU A 21 -11.60 -1.92 -5.52
CA LEU A 21 -12.15 -0.93 -6.44
C LEU A 21 -13.35 -0.18 -5.86
N HIS A 22 -13.62 -0.32 -4.56
CA HIS A 22 -14.67 0.41 -3.89
C HIS A 22 -14.30 1.88 -3.69
N SER A 23 -15.28 2.72 -3.42
CA SER A 23 -15.05 4.12 -3.03
C SER A 23 -14.14 4.17 -1.79
N GLY A 24 -13.15 5.05 -1.78
CA GLY A 24 -12.15 5.13 -0.70
C GLY A 24 -11.07 4.04 -0.72
N ALA A 25 -11.01 3.17 -1.74
CA ALA A 25 -9.98 2.14 -1.81
C ALA A 25 -8.56 2.73 -1.95
N CYS A 26 -7.64 2.21 -1.14
CA CYS A 26 -6.24 2.62 -1.13
C CYS A 26 -5.53 2.23 -2.44
N GLY A 27 -4.87 3.20 -3.08
CA GLY A 27 -4.18 3.00 -4.35
C GLY A 27 -2.82 2.31 -4.25
N GLY A 28 -2.33 2.03 -3.04
CA GLY A 28 -0.96 1.60 -2.76
C GLY A 28 -0.60 0.19 -3.23
N CYS A 29 -1.56 -0.74 -3.25
CA CYS A 29 -1.34 -2.11 -3.71
C CYS A 29 -2.20 -2.44 -4.94
N LYS A 30 -1.68 -3.26 -5.86
CA LYS A 30 -2.38 -3.61 -7.13
C LYS A 30 -2.80 -5.07 -7.24
N MET A 31 -2.04 -6.00 -6.65
CA MET A 31 -2.17 -7.44 -6.91
C MET A 31 -2.52 -8.28 -5.67
N GLN A 32 -3.06 -7.69 -4.59
CA GLN A 32 -3.35 -8.47 -3.37
C GLN A 32 -4.42 -9.56 -3.54
N HIS A 33 -5.22 -9.48 -4.62
CA HIS A 33 -6.19 -10.51 -4.99
C HIS A 33 -5.57 -11.71 -5.72
N LEU A 34 -4.26 -11.69 -5.98
CA LEU A 34 -3.53 -12.72 -6.69
C LEU A 34 -2.56 -13.40 -5.73
N HIS A 35 -2.52 -14.73 -5.73
CA HIS A 35 -1.58 -15.50 -4.91
C HIS A 35 -0.13 -15.07 -5.19
N ILE A 36 0.71 -15.02 -4.17
CA ILE A 36 2.08 -14.46 -4.28
C ILE A 36 2.92 -15.16 -5.37
N ALA A 37 2.80 -16.47 -5.51
CA ALA A 37 3.49 -17.22 -6.56
C ALA A 37 3.03 -16.81 -7.98
N ALA A 38 1.73 -16.53 -8.15
CA ALA A 38 1.20 -16.05 -9.41
C ALA A 38 1.61 -14.59 -9.67
N GLN A 39 1.71 -13.73 -8.65
CA GLN A 39 2.25 -12.38 -8.81
C GLN A 39 3.69 -12.41 -9.35
N VAL A 40 4.50 -13.31 -8.80
CA VAL A 40 5.88 -13.55 -9.26
C VAL A 40 5.90 -14.01 -10.72
N ALA A 41 5.11 -15.03 -11.06
CA ALA A 41 5.05 -15.57 -12.42
C ALA A 41 4.61 -14.51 -13.44
N VAL A 42 3.60 -13.71 -13.12
CA VAL A 42 3.12 -12.62 -13.99
C VAL A 42 4.20 -11.57 -14.21
N LYS A 43 4.94 -11.16 -13.16
CA LYS A 43 6.04 -10.20 -13.28
C LYS A 43 7.19 -10.77 -14.10
N GLN A 44 7.53 -12.05 -13.91
CA GLN A 44 8.56 -12.71 -14.70
C GLN A 44 8.17 -12.74 -16.18
N ARG A 45 6.94 -13.13 -16.50
CA ARG A 45 6.46 -13.14 -17.89
C ARG A 45 6.45 -11.75 -18.52
N ALA A 46 6.03 -10.71 -17.78
CA ALA A 46 6.11 -9.34 -18.27
C ALA A 46 7.55 -8.88 -18.59
N LEU A 47 8.53 -9.33 -17.80
CA LEU A 47 9.95 -9.10 -18.08
C LEU A 47 10.41 -9.87 -19.32
N GLU A 48 10.05 -11.15 -19.43
CA GLU A 48 10.36 -11.99 -20.59
C GLU A 48 9.82 -11.39 -21.89
N ASP A 49 8.54 -10.97 -21.87
CA ASP A 49 7.87 -10.32 -22.99
C ASP A 49 8.58 -9.01 -23.34
N GLY A 50 8.96 -8.20 -22.34
CA GLY A 50 9.71 -6.96 -22.57
C GLY A 50 11.08 -7.19 -23.22
N LEU A 51 11.85 -8.17 -22.72
CA LEU A 51 13.16 -8.53 -23.28
C LEU A 51 13.05 -8.98 -24.74
N TRP A 52 12.06 -9.82 -25.03
CA TRP A 52 11.85 -10.32 -26.38
C TRP A 52 11.32 -9.24 -27.32
N HIS A 53 10.21 -8.58 -26.96
CA HIS A 53 9.51 -7.69 -27.88
C HIS A 53 10.24 -6.37 -28.09
N LEU A 54 10.85 -5.80 -27.05
CA LEU A 54 11.56 -4.52 -27.11
C LEU A 54 13.06 -4.71 -27.35
N GLY A 55 13.70 -5.60 -26.59
CA GLY A 55 15.15 -5.79 -26.65
C GLY A 55 15.62 -6.75 -27.74
N LYS A 56 14.73 -7.61 -28.28
CA LYS A 56 15.09 -8.76 -29.13
C LYS A 56 16.11 -9.70 -28.46
N ILE A 57 16.09 -9.76 -27.13
CA ILE A 57 17.00 -10.57 -26.32
C ILE A 57 16.24 -11.75 -25.74
N LYS A 58 16.84 -12.94 -25.79
CA LYS A 58 16.40 -14.11 -25.04
C LYS A 58 17.38 -14.36 -23.89
N ALA A 59 16.89 -14.33 -22.66
CA ALA A 59 17.77 -14.59 -21.52
C ALA A 59 18.11 -16.09 -21.42
N ASN A 60 19.39 -16.40 -21.23
CA ASN A 60 19.85 -17.78 -21.08
C ASN A 60 19.56 -18.36 -19.69
N LYS A 61 19.39 -17.49 -18.68
CA LYS A 61 19.14 -17.89 -17.30
C LYS A 61 18.27 -16.85 -16.60
N TYR A 62 17.26 -17.31 -15.88
CA TYR A 62 16.46 -16.50 -14.98
C TYR A 62 16.86 -16.81 -13.53
N LEU A 63 17.12 -15.76 -12.75
CA LEU A 63 17.33 -15.91 -11.32
C LEU A 63 15.99 -16.22 -10.65
N ARG A 64 15.97 -17.27 -9.83
CA ARG A 64 14.79 -17.55 -9.00
C ARG A 64 14.62 -16.44 -7.98
N LEU A 65 13.39 -15.95 -7.84
CA LEU A 65 13.05 -15.05 -6.74
C LEU A 65 13.30 -15.73 -5.41
N HIS A 66 14.01 -15.03 -4.52
CA HIS A 66 14.33 -15.53 -3.19
C HIS A 66 13.04 -15.75 -2.39
N ARG A 67 12.82 -17.00 -1.94
CA ARG A 67 11.70 -17.40 -1.07
C ARG A 67 11.64 -16.67 0.28
N ARG A 68 12.71 -15.96 0.67
CA ARG A 68 12.82 -15.28 1.96
C ARG A 68 12.13 -13.91 2.04
N ASN A 69 11.65 -13.36 0.92
CA ASN A 69 10.97 -12.07 0.99
C ASN A 69 9.57 -12.23 1.58
N PRO A 70 9.26 -11.57 2.72
CA PRO A 70 7.95 -11.69 3.33
C PRO A 70 6.90 -11.03 2.43
N ALA A 71 5.72 -11.64 2.32
CA ALA A 71 4.61 -11.10 1.54
C ALA A 71 4.00 -9.84 2.18
N TRP A 72 4.27 -9.61 3.46
CA TRP A 72 3.72 -8.56 4.31
C TRP A 72 4.83 -7.95 5.16
N GLY A 73 4.60 -6.76 5.73
CA GLY A 73 5.60 -6.11 6.59
C GLY A 73 6.90 -5.68 5.89
N TYR A 74 6.98 -5.76 4.56
CA TYR A 74 8.21 -5.52 3.81
C TYR A 74 8.50 -4.02 3.55
N ARG A 75 7.52 -3.13 3.76
CA ARG A 75 7.63 -1.71 3.40
C ARG A 75 8.27 -0.90 4.50
N TYR A 76 9.60 -0.90 4.54
CA TYR A 76 10.39 -0.15 5.52
C TYR A 76 10.48 1.36 5.27
N ARG A 77 10.06 1.83 4.09
CA ARG A 77 9.96 3.27 3.79
C ARG A 77 8.57 3.63 3.28
N ALA A 78 7.96 4.64 3.88
CA ALA A 78 6.65 5.11 3.48
C ALA A 78 6.54 6.63 3.64
N ARG A 79 5.85 7.24 2.68
CA ARG A 79 5.32 8.60 2.79
C ARG A 79 3.82 8.47 2.89
N ILE A 80 3.26 8.84 4.02
CA ILE A 80 1.86 8.72 4.34
C ILE A 80 1.26 10.12 4.33
N SER A 81 0.27 10.34 3.48
CA SER A 81 -0.41 11.63 3.37
C SER A 81 -1.30 11.85 4.59
N VAL A 82 -1.31 13.08 5.08
CA VAL A 82 -2.17 13.55 6.18
C VAL A 82 -3.08 14.63 5.62
N LYS A 83 -4.38 14.55 5.94
CA LYS A 83 -5.34 15.57 5.54
C LYS A 83 -6.42 15.77 6.59
N PHE A 84 -6.52 16.97 7.13
CA PHE A 84 -7.69 17.38 7.89
C PHE A 84 -8.85 17.77 6.96
N VAL A 85 -10.03 17.21 7.20
CA VAL A 85 -11.26 17.48 6.43
C VAL A 85 -12.33 17.99 7.38
N ARG A 86 -12.56 19.31 7.38
CA ARG A 86 -13.56 19.99 8.23
C ARG A 86 -14.98 19.43 8.06
N LYS A 87 -15.36 19.04 6.84
CA LYS A 87 -16.70 18.56 6.50
C LYS A 87 -16.95 17.08 6.84
N LYS A 88 -15.96 16.36 7.39
CA LYS A 88 -16.06 14.93 7.66
C LYS A 88 -16.12 14.71 9.18
N GLY A 89 -17.24 14.20 9.69
CA GLY A 89 -17.53 14.11 11.13
C GLY A 89 -18.08 15.40 11.73
N GLU A 90 -18.51 15.36 13.00
CA GLU A 90 -19.11 16.52 13.68
C GLU A 90 -18.10 17.64 13.97
N ASN A 91 -16.83 17.30 14.24
CA ASN A 91 -15.75 18.24 14.56
C ASN A 91 -14.59 18.25 13.53
N GLY A 92 -14.84 17.73 12.32
CA GLY A 92 -13.80 17.45 11.33
C GLY A 92 -12.98 16.20 11.66
N GLN A 93 -12.34 15.62 10.64
CA GLN A 93 -11.58 14.37 10.78
C GLN A 93 -10.21 14.49 10.13
N VAL A 94 -9.18 14.01 10.82
CA VAL A 94 -7.85 13.79 10.25
C VAL A 94 -7.84 12.45 9.53
N LEU A 95 -7.44 12.48 8.26
CA LEU A 95 -7.21 11.30 7.44
C LEU A 95 -5.70 11.05 7.33
N ILE A 96 -5.31 9.81 7.56
CA ILE A 96 -3.95 9.33 7.36
C ILE A 96 -4.01 8.14 6.41
N GLY A 97 -3.22 8.19 5.34
CA GLY A 97 -3.20 7.08 4.39
C GLY A 97 -2.42 7.38 3.13
N PHE A 98 -2.56 6.49 2.15
CA PHE A 98 -2.08 6.74 0.79
C PHE A 98 -3.20 7.34 -0.05
N HIS A 99 -2.83 7.85 -1.23
CA HIS A 99 -3.84 8.30 -2.18
C HIS A 99 -4.74 7.14 -2.61
N GLU A 100 -6.01 7.46 -2.72
CA GLU A 100 -7.00 6.60 -3.35
C GLU A 100 -6.61 6.26 -4.79
N ARG A 101 -7.14 5.14 -5.27
CA ARG A 101 -6.84 4.67 -6.61
C ARG A 101 -7.33 5.67 -7.66
N LYS A 102 -6.41 6.20 -8.48
CA LYS A 102 -6.67 7.22 -9.52
C LYS A 102 -7.32 8.51 -8.98
N SER A 103 -7.01 8.89 -7.75
CA SER A 103 -7.61 10.04 -7.08
C SER A 103 -6.54 10.82 -6.30
N ARG A 104 -6.81 12.10 -6.07
CA ARG A 104 -6.00 12.97 -5.20
C ARG A 104 -6.41 12.88 -3.73
N TYR A 105 -7.52 12.21 -3.43
CA TYR A 105 -8.03 12.07 -2.08
C TYR A 105 -7.23 11.03 -1.29
N VAL A 106 -7.13 11.24 0.01
CA VAL A 106 -6.44 10.34 0.93
C VAL A 106 -7.41 9.26 1.36
N ALA A 107 -7.03 7.99 1.15
CA ALA A 107 -7.80 6.86 1.64
C ALA A 107 -7.75 6.85 3.17
N ASP A 108 -8.92 6.71 3.80
CA ASP A 108 -9.05 6.61 5.24
C ASP A 108 -8.56 5.24 5.73
N MET A 109 -7.25 5.16 5.96
CA MET A 109 -6.55 3.92 6.26
C MET A 109 -6.41 3.73 7.77
N GLN A 110 -6.87 2.60 8.28
CA GLN A 110 -6.75 2.21 9.69
C GLN A 110 -5.62 1.21 9.90
N VAL A 111 -5.35 0.37 8.90
CA VAL A 111 -4.31 -0.68 8.94
C VAL A 111 -3.61 -0.77 7.59
N CYS A 112 -2.32 -1.12 7.60
CA CYS A 112 -1.56 -1.37 6.38
C CYS A 112 -0.67 -2.61 6.52
N PRO A 113 -1.13 -3.80 6.10
CA PRO A 113 -0.39 -5.06 6.29
C PRO A 113 0.97 -5.12 5.58
N VAL A 114 1.23 -4.25 4.60
CA VAL A 114 2.54 -4.17 3.94
C VAL A 114 3.57 -3.37 4.73
N LEU A 115 3.14 -2.50 5.65
CA LEU A 115 4.03 -1.85 6.62
C LEU A 115 4.39 -2.85 7.72
N PRO A 116 5.58 -2.74 8.33
CA PRO A 116 5.91 -3.50 9.54
C PRO A 116 4.82 -3.33 10.60
N LYS A 117 4.53 -4.40 11.34
CA LYS A 117 3.40 -4.43 12.28
C LYS A 117 3.40 -3.23 13.23
N HIS A 118 4.55 -2.95 13.86
CA HIS A 118 4.71 -1.82 14.77
C HIS A 118 4.42 -0.46 14.11
N VAL A 119 4.69 -0.28 12.81
CA VAL A 119 4.33 0.96 12.08
C VAL A 119 2.84 0.98 11.76
N SER A 120 2.27 -0.15 11.32
CA SER A 120 0.84 -0.24 11.03
C SER A 120 -0.01 0.00 12.27
N ASP A 121 0.42 -0.49 13.44
CA ASP A 121 -0.29 -0.31 14.71
C ASP A 121 -0.29 1.18 15.15
N LEU A 122 0.69 1.97 14.70
CA LEU A 122 0.79 3.41 15.02
C LEU A 122 -0.13 4.29 14.16
N LEU A 123 -0.77 3.79 13.11
CA LEU A 123 -1.58 4.62 12.20
C LEU A 123 -2.73 5.34 12.91
N MET A 124 -3.45 4.66 13.79
CA MET A 124 -4.56 5.24 14.54
C MET A 124 -4.06 6.17 15.67
N PRO A 125 -3.09 5.77 16.51
CA PRO A 125 -2.48 6.70 17.46
C PRO A 125 -1.92 7.98 16.84
N LEU A 126 -1.28 7.89 15.67
CA LEU A 126 -0.76 9.08 14.96
C LEU A 126 -1.87 9.98 14.44
N ARG A 127 -3.01 9.39 14.05
CA ARG A 127 -4.20 10.15 13.64
C ARG A 127 -4.75 10.97 14.80
N ASP A 128 -4.86 10.35 15.96
CA ASP A 128 -5.36 11.00 17.17
C ASP A 128 -4.39 12.07 17.67
N LEU A 129 -3.08 11.79 17.63
CA LEU A 129 -2.03 12.75 17.95
C LEU A 129 -2.13 13.98 17.05
N ILE A 130 -2.17 13.80 15.73
CA ILE A 130 -2.28 14.92 14.79
C ILE A 130 -3.59 15.69 15.01
N ALA A 131 -4.70 14.99 15.30
CA ALA A 131 -5.97 15.65 15.57
C ALA A 131 -5.92 16.57 16.81
N SER A 132 -5.09 16.24 17.81
CA SER A 132 -4.86 17.07 18.99
C SER A 132 -3.90 18.26 18.78
N MET A 133 -3.19 18.31 17.66
CA MET A 133 -2.24 19.39 17.38
C MET A 133 -2.94 20.61 16.78
N ASP A 134 -2.48 21.81 17.15
CA ASP A 134 -2.93 23.06 16.52
C ASP A 134 -2.60 23.10 15.02
N ALA A 135 -1.48 22.48 14.64
CA ALA A 135 -0.99 22.38 13.26
C ALA A 135 -1.68 21.30 12.39
N LYS A 136 -2.80 20.72 12.83
CA LYS A 136 -3.49 19.62 12.11
C LYS A 136 -3.85 19.93 10.65
N GLU A 137 -4.03 21.21 10.31
CA GLU A 137 -4.34 21.64 8.95
C GLU A 137 -3.11 21.84 8.06
N THR A 138 -1.93 22.01 8.67
CA THR A 138 -0.69 22.37 7.98
C THR A 138 0.30 21.23 7.86
N ILE A 139 0.04 20.07 8.47
CA ILE A 139 0.85 18.84 8.35
C ILE A 139 0.37 18.05 7.11
N PRO A 140 1.03 18.14 5.93
CA PRO A 140 0.64 17.39 4.74
C PRO A 140 0.99 15.90 4.78
N GLN A 141 2.02 15.48 5.53
CA GLN A 141 2.50 14.11 5.44
C GLN A 141 3.42 13.68 6.59
N LEU A 142 3.48 12.36 6.78
CA LEU A 142 4.45 11.67 7.63
C LEU A 142 5.39 10.85 6.75
N GLU A 143 6.70 10.98 6.96
CA GLU A 143 7.69 10.09 6.34
C GLU A 143 8.25 9.15 7.39
N ILE A 144 8.26 7.85 7.08
CA ILE A 144 8.71 6.79 7.98
C ILE A 144 9.83 6.03 7.31
N ALA A 145 10.91 5.80 8.06
CA ALA A 145 12.02 4.94 7.70
C ALA A 145 12.32 3.98 8.85
N VAL A 146 12.19 2.68 8.58
CA VAL A 146 12.52 1.60 9.52
C VAL A 146 13.93 1.11 9.19
N GLY A 147 14.84 1.25 10.15
CA GLY A 147 16.16 0.62 10.15
C GLY A 147 16.18 -0.60 11.08
N ASP A 148 17.35 -1.23 11.20
CA ASP A 148 17.49 -2.48 11.97
C ASP A 148 17.32 -2.27 13.47
N ALA A 149 17.74 -1.11 13.99
CA ALA A 149 17.67 -0.77 15.42
C ALA A 149 16.68 0.36 15.74
N VAL A 150 16.36 1.22 14.77
CA VAL A 150 15.60 2.45 14.99
C VAL A 150 14.56 2.67 13.91
N VAL A 151 13.42 3.24 14.32
CA VAL A 151 12.39 3.75 13.42
C VAL A 151 12.41 5.26 13.49
N ALA A 152 12.71 5.91 12.36
CA ALA A 152 12.68 7.36 12.24
C ALA A 152 11.36 7.79 11.60
N MET A 153 10.76 8.85 12.16
CA MET A 153 9.57 9.49 11.61
C MET A 153 9.82 10.99 11.47
N VAL A 154 9.52 11.54 10.31
CA VAL A 154 9.57 12.98 10.03
C VAL A 154 8.15 13.47 9.79
N VAL A 155 7.74 14.46 10.58
CA VAL A 155 6.49 15.20 10.39
C VAL A 155 6.82 16.44 9.57
N ARG A 156 6.15 16.62 8.43
CA ARG A 156 6.26 17.83 7.60
C ARG A 156 4.92 18.53 7.51
#